data_AF-A0A7M7NSZ9-F1
#
_entry.id   AF-A0A7M7NSZ9-F1
#
_cell.length_a   1.000
_cell.length_b   1.000
_cell.length_c   1.000
_cell.angle_alpha   90.00
_cell.angle_beta   90.00
_cell.angle_gamma   90.00
#
_symmetry.space_group_name_H-M   'P 1'
#
loop_
_entity.id
_entity.type
_entity.pdbx_description
1 polymer ?
#
loop_
_entity_poly.entity_id
_entity_poly.type
_entity_poly.pdbx_seq_one_letter_code
_entity_poly.pdbx_strand_id
1 'polypeptide(L)'
;MSYSDASSSCAAISGKLVVFNSEEEMYEVGYTYASPYISAASAGWIWIGCTDQAVEGTFECEDGTQVDSALWLTDPQQPTIGSGRNCINYLYNSHGLSTSSCGDSYPTLALCEVDPIPDTTPSPPPQQAKYRNRSGFYSMAKDNNGSPMIDYCLSDHVMKTIYMKDKLHCAAECEKESGCMSFNYRDGKCELNAETKDGASSSSFSQRDGCLYYEPL
;
A
#
# COMPACT_ATOMS: atom_id res chain seq x y z
N MET A 1 10.82 18.39 8.56
CA MET A 1 9.86 18.44 9.69
C MET A 1 10.38 17.54 10.79
N SER A 2 10.16 17.87 12.07
CA SER A 2 10.53 16.95 13.15
C SER A 2 9.61 15.73 13.19
N TYR A 3 10.00 14.69 13.92
CA TYR A 3 9.15 13.51 14.14
C TYR A 3 7.79 13.89 14.77
N SER A 4 7.81 14.77 15.77
CA SER A 4 6.58 15.23 16.42
C SER A 4 5.67 16.03 15.48
N ASP A 5 6.24 16.81 14.56
CA ASP A 5 5.46 17.52 13.53
C ASP A 5 4.80 16.53 12.56
N ALA A 6 5.54 15.49 12.17
CA ALA A 6 5.06 14.43 11.30
C ALA A 6 3.92 13.63 11.94
N SER A 7 4.11 13.19 13.18
CA SER A 7 3.07 12.52 13.98
C SER A 7 1.82 13.40 14.13
N SER A 8 1.99 14.68 14.47
CA SER A 8 0.89 15.63 14.57
C SER A 8 0.14 15.84 13.25
N SER A 9 0.86 15.82 12.12
CA SER A 9 0.27 15.93 10.78
C SER A 9 -0.61 14.73 10.43
N CYS A 10 -0.19 13.52 10.80
CA CYS A 10 -1.02 12.33 10.63
C CYS A 10 -2.23 12.33 11.59
N ALA A 11 -2.02 12.74 12.84
CA ALA A 11 -3.11 12.85 13.81
C ALA A 11 -4.21 13.84 13.36
N ALA A 12 -3.85 14.91 12.62
CA ALA A 12 -4.79 15.88 12.08
C ALA A 12 -5.78 15.29 11.07
N ILE A 13 -5.45 14.15 10.45
CA ILE A 13 -6.35 13.39 9.56
C ILE A 13 -6.90 12.12 10.22
N SER A 14 -6.89 12.06 11.56
CA SER A 14 -7.26 10.88 12.35
C SER A 14 -6.44 9.63 12.00
N GLY A 15 -5.21 9.83 11.54
CA GLY A 15 -4.26 8.76 11.26
C GLY A 15 -3.09 8.74 12.22
N LYS A 16 -2.22 7.76 12.04
CA LYS A 16 -0.91 7.64 12.68
C LYS A 16 0.18 7.61 11.62
N LEU A 17 1.44 7.76 12.02
CA LEU A 17 2.54 7.49 11.10
C LEU A 17 2.52 6.01 10.70
N VAL A 18 2.80 5.73 9.43
CA VAL A 18 2.76 4.37 8.87
C VAL A 18 3.73 3.43 9.59
N VAL A 19 3.31 2.20 9.81
CA VAL A 19 4.17 1.10 10.26
C VAL A 19 4.29 0.10 9.13
N PHE A 20 5.51 -0.26 8.73
CA PHE A 20 5.72 -1.33 7.73
C PHE A 20 5.84 -2.66 8.45
N ASN A 21 4.92 -3.57 8.17
CA ASN A 21 4.84 -4.91 8.72
C ASN A 21 5.49 -5.97 7.81
N SER A 22 5.94 -5.59 6.61
CA SER A 22 6.66 -6.47 5.68
C SER A 22 7.48 -5.68 4.65
N GLU A 23 8.43 -6.35 3.99
CA GLU A 23 9.17 -5.77 2.86
C GLU A 23 8.23 -5.41 1.70
N GLU A 24 7.20 -6.23 1.48
CA GLU A 24 6.19 -6.00 0.43
C GLU A 24 5.42 -4.71 0.70
N GLU A 25 4.95 -4.51 1.93
CA GLU A 25 4.26 -3.28 2.33
C GLU A 25 5.18 -2.05 2.23
N MET A 26 6.43 -2.16 2.69
CA MET A 26 7.41 -1.09 2.54
C MET A 26 7.62 -0.72 1.06
N TYR A 27 7.69 -1.71 0.17
CA TYR A 27 7.84 -1.46 -1.25
C TYR A 27 6.59 -0.80 -1.85
N GLU A 28 5.40 -1.35 -1.59
CA GLU A 28 4.17 -0.82 -2.16
C GLU A 28 3.83 0.58 -1.63
N VAL A 29 3.88 0.79 -0.31
CA VAL A 29 3.49 2.06 0.32
C VAL A 29 4.65 3.06 0.31
N GLY A 30 5.84 2.63 0.74
CA GLY A 30 7.01 3.49 0.86
C GLY A 30 7.65 3.86 -0.47
N TYR A 31 7.65 2.97 -1.46
CA TYR A 31 8.19 3.26 -2.78
C TYR A 31 7.11 3.60 -3.80
N THR A 32 6.23 2.66 -4.15
CA THR A 32 5.27 2.84 -5.26
C THR A 32 4.31 3.99 -5.00
N TYR A 33 3.61 3.98 -3.86
CA TYR A 33 2.64 5.02 -3.50
C TYR A 33 3.29 6.37 -3.21
N ALA A 34 4.42 6.41 -2.49
CA ALA A 34 5.07 7.65 -2.10
C ALA A 34 5.86 8.34 -3.25
N SER A 35 6.26 7.61 -4.29
CA SER A 35 7.09 8.10 -5.41
C SER A 35 6.68 9.48 -5.98
N PRO A 36 5.41 9.73 -6.36
CA PRO A 36 5.00 11.04 -6.89
C PRO A 36 5.21 12.18 -5.88
N TYR A 37 4.97 11.94 -4.59
CA TYR A 37 5.12 12.93 -3.53
C TYR A 37 6.60 13.20 -3.24
N ILE A 38 7.40 12.15 -3.21
CA ILE A 38 8.86 12.19 -3.07
C ILE A 38 9.49 13.03 -4.17
N SER A 39 9.10 12.78 -5.43
CA SER A 39 9.58 13.55 -6.58
C SER A 39 9.18 15.03 -6.50
N ALA A 40 7.93 15.32 -6.14
CA ALA A 40 7.44 16.69 -6.03
C ALA A 40 8.11 17.47 -4.89
N ALA A 41 8.38 16.81 -3.76
CA ALA A 41 8.98 17.42 -2.58
C ALA A 41 10.52 17.45 -2.63
N SER A 42 11.15 16.80 -3.62
CA SER A 42 12.60 16.55 -3.64
C SER A 42 13.09 15.95 -2.31
N ALA A 43 12.28 15.05 -1.75
CA ALA A 43 12.51 14.42 -0.46
C ALA A 43 13.21 13.06 -0.64
N GLY A 44 13.99 12.62 0.35
CA GLY A 44 14.64 11.30 0.33
C GLY A 44 14.34 10.45 1.56
N TRP A 45 13.70 11.04 2.57
CA TRP A 45 13.47 10.46 3.89
C TRP A 45 12.04 10.74 4.31
N ILE A 46 11.39 9.70 4.81
CA ILE A 46 10.00 9.75 5.27
C ILE A 46 9.98 9.28 6.71
N TRP A 47 9.34 10.03 7.61
CA TRP A 47 9.10 9.56 8.98
C TRP A 47 8.12 8.39 9.00
N ILE A 48 8.41 7.37 9.81
CA ILE A 48 7.53 6.22 10.06
C ILE A 48 7.16 6.12 11.54
N GLY A 49 6.13 5.35 11.87
CA GLY A 49 5.54 5.28 13.20
C GLY A 49 6.25 4.35 14.17
N CYS A 50 7.59 4.38 14.26
CA CYS A 50 8.33 3.57 15.22
C CYS A 50 9.44 4.38 15.90
N THR A 51 9.62 4.16 17.21
CA THR A 51 10.63 4.83 18.04
C THR A 51 11.15 3.90 19.13
N ASP A 52 12.35 4.14 19.64
CA ASP A 52 12.86 3.49 20.86
C ASP A 52 13.03 4.49 22.02
N GLN A 53 12.25 5.58 22.01
CA GLN A 53 12.27 6.58 23.09
C GLN A 53 11.86 6.01 24.46
N ALA A 54 11.02 4.97 24.47
CA ALA A 54 10.58 4.32 25.69
C ALA A 54 11.69 3.43 26.29
N VAL A 55 12.32 2.61 25.45
CA VAL A 55 13.39 1.67 25.83
C VAL A 55 14.40 1.58 24.69
N GLU A 56 15.60 2.12 24.91
CA GLU A 56 16.66 2.14 23.91
C GLU A 56 16.95 0.74 23.32
N GLY A 57 16.98 0.66 21.98
CA GLY A 57 17.16 -0.60 21.24
C GLY A 57 15.89 -1.45 21.11
N THR A 58 14.75 -0.99 21.63
CA THR A 58 13.43 -1.62 21.45
C THR A 58 12.52 -0.63 20.71
N PHE A 59 12.36 -0.86 19.40
CA PHE A 59 11.63 0.06 18.52
C PHE A 59 10.14 -0.26 18.52
N GLU A 60 9.42 0.32 19.48
CA GLU A 60 7.97 0.25 19.59
C GLU A 60 7.28 1.06 18.48
N CYS A 61 6.33 0.42 17.81
CA CYS A 61 5.57 1.00 16.71
C CYS A 61 4.15 1.43 17.13
N GLU A 62 3.55 2.34 16.36
CA GLU A 62 2.23 2.95 16.61
C GLU A 62 1.06 1.96 16.58
N ASP A 63 1.24 0.78 15.98
CA ASP A 63 0.31 -0.35 15.94
C ASP A 63 0.54 -1.37 17.09
N GLY A 64 1.53 -1.12 17.95
CA GLY A 64 1.92 -1.97 19.07
C GLY A 64 2.92 -3.08 18.70
N THR A 65 3.39 -3.15 17.45
CA THR A 65 4.40 -4.11 17.02
C THR A 65 5.83 -3.60 17.28
N GLN A 66 6.81 -4.39 16.86
CA GLN A 66 8.22 -4.02 16.81
C GLN A 66 8.67 -3.98 15.35
N VAL A 67 9.64 -3.12 15.05
CA VAL A 67 10.26 -3.10 13.71
C VAL A 67 10.84 -4.47 13.36
N ASP A 68 10.46 -5.01 12.21
CA ASP A 68 11.09 -6.20 11.67
C ASP A 68 12.54 -5.90 11.28
N SER A 69 13.46 -6.71 11.81
CA SER A 69 14.89 -6.61 11.54
C SER A 69 15.27 -6.70 10.06
N ALA A 70 14.43 -7.34 9.23
CA ALA A 70 14.65 -7.42 7.77
C ALA A 70 14.50 -6.08 7.06
N LEU A 71 13.79 -5.13 7.67
CA LEU A 71 13.45 -3.83 7.08
C LEU A 71 14.55 -2.78 7.23
N TRP A 72 15.58 -3.05 8.05
CA TRP A 72 16.72 -2.15 8.18
C TRP A 72 17.55 -2.12 6.90
N LEU A 73 18.11 -0.96 6.60
CA LEU A 73 19.09 -0.83 5.53
C LEU A 73 20.25 -1.81 5.75
N THR A 74 20.81 -2.32 4.65
CA THR A 74 22.06 -3.10 4.65
C THR A 74 23.31 -2.24 4.92
N ASP A 75 23.19 -1.24 5.79
CA ASP A 75 24.31 -0.51 6.39
C ASP A 75 24.63 -1.17 7.74
N PRO A 76 25.86 -1.64 7.98
CA PRO A 76 26.24 -2.28 9.24
C PRO A 76 26.08 -1.37 10.48
N GLN A 77 25.84 -0.07 10.30
CA GLN A 77 25.59 0.88 11.39
C GLN A 77 24.11 1.03 11.74
N GLN A 78 23.19 0.39 11.01
CA GLN A 78 21.75 0.43 11.28
C GLN A 78 21.23 -0.89 11.88
N PRO A 79 20.33 -0.82 12.89
CA PRO A 79 19.94 0.38 13.64
C PRO A 79 21.09 0.90 14.53
N THR A 80 21.20 2.22 14.68
CA THR A 80 22.18 2.82 15.60
C THR A 80 21.57 2.98 16.99
N ILE A 81 21.90 2.05 17.89
CA ILE A 81 21.39 2.00 19.27
C ILE A 81 22.31 2.78 20.22
N GLY A 82 21.73 3.54 21.16
CA GLY A 82 22.41 4.24 22.26
C GLY A 82 22.89 5.65 21.92
N SER A 83 22.41 6.23 20.83
CA SER A 83 22.97 7.47 20.25
C SER A 83 22.06 8.69 20.33
N GLY A 84 20.87 8.57 20.94
CA GLY A 84 19.83 9.62 20.91
C GLY A 84 19.10 9.69 19.56
N ARG A 85 19.35 8.73 18.67
CA ARG A 85 18.72 8.58 17.35
C ARG A 85 17.46 7.74 17.45
N ASN A 86 16.50 8.22 18.23
CA ASN A 86 15.43 7.35 18.71
C ASN A 86 14.20 7.25 17.79
N CYS A 87 14.24 7.89 16.61
CA CYS A 87 13.14 7.90 15.65
C CYS A 87 13.58 7.30 14.32
N ILE A 88 12.66 6.67 13.60
CA ILE A 88 12.99 5.93 12.38
C ILE A 88 12.45 6.62 11.14
N ASN A 89 13.25 6.68 10.09
CA ASN A 89 12.80 7.05 8.76
C ASN A 89 13.07 5.97 7.73
N TYR A 90 12.22 5.96 6.71
CA TYR A 90 12.39 5.19 5.49
C TYR A 90 13.17 5.99 4.45
N LEU A 91 14.20 5.38 3.88
CA LEU A 91 15.04 5.95 2.82
C LEU A 91 14.56 5.46 1.45
N TYR A 92 13.92 6.34 0.70
CA TYR A 92 13.31 5.99 -0.59
C TYR A 92 14.30 5.39 -1.60
N ASN A 93 15.52 5.93 -1.71
CA ASN A 93 16.51 5.48 -2.70
C ASN A 93 17.20 4.17 -2.32
N SER A 94 17.15 3.79 -1.04
CA SER A 94 17.88 2.64 -0.51
C SER A 94 16.94 1.53 -0.04
N HIS A 95 15.63 1.76 -0.09
CA HIS A 95 14.58 0.81 0.28
C HIS A 95 14.80 0.17 1.65
N GLY A 96 14.95 1.00 2.68
CA GLY A 96 15.10 0.49 4.04
C GLY A 96 15.02 1.57 5.11
N LEU A 97 14.99 1.10 6.35
CA LEU A 97 14.86 1.93 7.54
C LEU A 97 16.21 2.39 8.08
N SER A 98 16.22 3.58 8.67
CA SER A 98 17.36 4.10 9.44
C SER A 98 16.90 4.83 10.70
N THR A 99 17.65 4.67 11.77
CA THR A 99 17.52 5.44 13.02
C THR A 99 18.00 6.87 12.82
N SER A 100 17.37 7.85 13.48
CA SER A 100 17.64 9.28 13.33
C SER A 100 17.20 10.08 14.55
N SER A 101 17.75 11.29 14.72
CA SER A 101 17.35 12.13 15.85
C SER A 101 15.93 12.62 15.62
N CYS A 102 15.06 12.49 16.61
CA CYS A 102 13.64 12.86 16.47
C CYS A 102 13.41 14.34 16.11
N GLY A 103 14.37 15.22 16.45
CA GLY A 103 14.35 16.64 16.10
C GLY A 103 14.91 16.97 14.71
N ASP A 104 15.41 15.96 13.98
CA ASP A 104 15.97 16.18 12.64
C ASP A 104 14.89 16.71 11.68
N SER A 105 15.25 17.68 10.86
CA SER A 105 14.30 18.37 9.97
C SER A 105 14.43 17.98 8.50
N TYR A 106 15.41 17.15 8.14
CA TYR A 106 15.63 16.70 6.77
C TYR A 106 14.59 15.72 6.22
N PRO A 107 13.91 14.86 7.02
CA PRO A 107 12.71 14.21 6.52
C PRO A 107 11.64 15.27 6.39
N THR A 108 11.21 15.53 5.17
CA THR A 108 10.22 16.58 4.84
C THR A 108 8.85 16.00 4.56
N LEU A 109 8.70 14.67 4.61
CA LEU A 109 7.46 13.95 4.38
C LEU A 109 7.16 13.00 5.54
N ALA A 110 5.86 12.74 5.70
CA ALA A 110 5.29 11.73 6.58
C ALA A 110 4.32 10.89 5.75
N LEU A 111 4.37 9.57 5.90
CA LEU A 111 3.31 8.69 5.41
C LEU A 111 2.41 8.35 6.58
N CYS A 112 1.11 8.49 6.36
CA CYS A 112 0.10 8.29 7.40
C CYS A 112 -0.75 7.07 7.08
N GLU A 113 -0.93 6.22 8.08
CA GLU A 113 -1.91 5.16 8.09
C GLU A 113 -3.19 5.69 8.75
N VAL A 114 -4.32 5.50 8.09
CA VAL A 114 -5.64 5.90 8.59
C VAL A 114 -6.52 4.68 8.67
N ASP A 115 -7.28 4.54 9.76
CA ASP A 115 -8.27 3.49 9.86
C ASP A 115 -9.26 3.57 8.68
N PRO A 116 -9.68 2.43 8.11
CA PRO A 116 -10.69 2.44 7.07
C PRO A 116 -11.95 3.16 7.58
N ILE A 117 -12.48 4.07 6.78
CA ILE A 117 -13.72 4.78 7.10
C ILE A 117 -14.79 3.71 7.37
N PRO A 118 -15.45 3.72 8.55
CA PRO A 118 -16.48 2.73 8.85
C PRO A 118 -17.55 2.76 7.76
N ASP A 119 -17.69 1.65 7.06
CA ASP A 119 -18.57 1.57 5.91
C ASP A 119 -20.04 1.69 6.34
N THR A 120 -20.64 2.85 6.07
CA THR A 120 -22.05 3.14 6.40
C THR A 120 -23.00 2.77 5.25
N THR A 121 -22.52 2.12 4.19
CA THR A 121 -23.41 1.69 3.10
C THR A 121 -24.29 0.48 3.51
N PRO A 122 -25.59 0.47 3.16
CA PRO A 122 -26.46 -0.68 3.41
C PRO A 122 -25.90 -1.92 2.71
N SER A 123 -25.75 -3.00 3.48
CA SER A 123 -25.15 -4.24 2.99
C SER A 123 -25.87 -4.77 1.73
N PRO A 124 -25.13 -5.07 0.64
CA PRO A 124 -25.68 -5.74 -0.52
C PRO A 124 -25.96 -7.23 -0.24
N PRO A 125 -26.63 -7.93 -1.17
CA PRO A 125 -27.00 -9.34 -1.01
C PRO A 125 -25.80 -10.28 -0.75
N PRO A 126 -26.05 -11.48 -0.18
CA PRO A 126 -25.05 -12.35 0.46
C PRO A 126 -23.87 -12.85 -0.40
N GLN A 127 -23.88 -12.66 -1.72
CA GLN A 127 -22.77 -13.06 -2.58
C GLN A 127 -21.58 -12.08 -2.52
N GLN A 128 -21.83 -10.79 -2.22
CA GLN A 128 -20.78 -9.76 -2.15
C GLN A 128 -20.01 -9.76 -0.82
N ALA A 129 -20.55 -10.41 0.22
CA ALA A 129 -19.97 -10.40 1.57
C ALA A 129 -18.67 -11.22 1.70
N LYS A 130 -18.42 -12.19 0.82
CA LYS A 130 -17.21 -13.04 0.90
C LYS A 130 -15.92 -12.30 0.52
N TYR A 131 -16.02 -11.27 -0.32
CA TYR A 131 -14.86 -10.57 -0.89
C TYR A 131 -14.56 -9.24 -0.20
N ARG A 132 -15.49 -8.68 0.60
CA ARG A 132 -15.23 -7.47 1.41
C ARG A 132 -14.29 -7.69 2.59
N ASN A 133 -14.16 -8.91 3.11
CA ASN A 133 -13.23 -9.20 4.22
C ASN A 133 -11.75 -9.27 3.79
N ARG A 134 -11.47 -9.02 2.51
CA ARG A 134 -10.12 -9.02 1.91
C ARG A 134 -9.84 -7.72 1.13
N SER A 135 -10.55 -6.65 1.49
CA SER A 135 -10.33 -5.30 0.98
C SER A 135 -8.91 -4.83 1.29
N GLY A 136 -8.27 -4.14 0.34
CA GLY A 136 -6.93 -3.56 0.48
C GLY A 136 -5.83 -4.28 -0.29
N PHE A 137 -6.01 -5.54 -0.70
CA PHE A 137 -4.98 -6.29 -1.43
C PHE A 137 -5.55 -6.94 -2.69
N TYR A 138 -5.25 -6.32 -3.84
CA TYR A 138 -5.50 -6.92 -5.15
C TYR A 138 -4.24 -7.62 -5.62
N SER A 139 -4.39 -8.83 -6.15
CA SER A 139 -3.29 -9.58 -6.73
C SER A 139 -3.57 -9.91 -8.19
N MET A 140 -2.50 -10.08 -8.97
CA MET A 140 -2.64 -10.58 -10.33
C MET A 140 -3.18 -12.00 -10.27
N ALA A 141 -4.29 -12.25 -10.99
CA ALA A 141 -4.89 -13.56 -10.95
C ALA A 141 -3.99 -14.61 -11.59
N LYS A 142 -4.18 -15.84 -11.13
CA LYS A 142 -3.48 -17.02 -11.62
C LYS A 142 -4.46 -17.97 -12.27
N ASP A 143 -4.04 -18.70 -13.29
CA ASP A 143 -4.80 -19.77 -13.90
C ASP A 143 -4.96 -20.98 -12.93
N ASN A 144 -5.63 -22.04 -13.38
CA ASN A 144 -5.88 -23.21 -12.54
C ASN A 144 -4.61 -24.01 -12.21
N ASN A 145 -3.50 -23.72 -12.90
CA ASN A 145 -2.19 -24.31 -12.64
C ASN A 145 -1.33 -23.38 -11.75
N GLY A 146 -1.86 -22.24 -11.31
CA GLY A 146 -1.13 -21.26 -10.52
C GLY A 146 -0.25 -20.31 -11.34
N SER A 147 -0.36 -20.32 -12.68
CA SER A 147 0.44 -19.45 -13.55
C SER A 147 -0.21 -18.07 -13.68
N PRO A 148 0.56 -16.96 -13.64
CA PRO A 148 0.00 -15.62 -13.81
C PRO A 148 -0.76 -15.47 -15.13
N MET A 149 -1.95 -14.85 -15.08
CA MET A 149 -2.79 -14.59 -16.26
C MET A 149 -2.33 -13.35 -17.03
N ILE A 150 -1.14 -13.44 -17.63
CA ILE A 150 -0.55 -12.37 -18.45
C ILE A 150 -1.22 -12.35 -19.82
N ASP A 151 -1.51 -11.14 -20.32
CA ASP A 151 -2.20 -10.88 -21.59
C ASP A 151 -3.65 -11.35 -21.61
N TYR A 152 -4.33 -11.42 -20.46
CA TYR A 152 -5.75 -11.76 -20.38
C TYR A 152 -6.53 -10.69 -19.61
N CYS A 153 -7.64 -10.26 -20.19
CA CYS A 153 -8.62 -9.38 -19.54
C CYS A 153 -9.95 -10.11 -19.39
N LEU A 154 -10.71 -9.78 -18.34
CA LEU A 154 -12.13 -10.10 -18.27
C LEU A 154 -12.93 -9.10 -19.13
N SER A 155 -13.60 -9.55 -20.20
CA SER A 155 -14.20 -8.65 -21.20
C SER A 155 -15.69 -8.41 -21.03
N ASP A 156 -16.45 -9.40 -20.58
CA ASP A 156 -17.92 -9.36 -20.63
C ASP A 156 -18.56 -8.80 -19.35
N HIS A 157 -17.73 -8.54 -18.35
CA HIS A 157 -18.15 -8.05 -17.04
C HIS A 157 -17.62 -6.64 -16.74
N VAL A 158 -17.06 -5.95 -17.76
CA VAL A 158 -16.58 -4.57 -17.63
C VAL A 158 -17.77 -3.65 -17.37
N MET A 159 -17.83 -3.09 -16.18
CA MET A 159 -18.87 -2.15 -15.78
C MET A 159 -18.49 -0.69 -16.05
N LYS A 160 -17.20 -0.37 -15.90
CA LYS A 160 -16.72 1.00 -16.00
C LYS A 160 -15.29 1.01 -16.50
N THR A 161 -14.99 1.93 -17.41
CA THR A 161 -13.63 2.18 -17.88
C THR A 161 -13.17 3.54 -17.35
N ILE A 162 -12.01 3.56 -16.73
CA ILE A 162 -11.36 4.77 -16.22
C ILE A 162 -9.90 4.78 -16.65
N TYR A 163 -9.26 5.95 -16.55
CA TYR A 163 -7.85 6.11 -16.86
C TYR A 163 -7.11 6.54 -15.60
N MET A 164 -6.12 5.75 -15.21
CA MET A 164 -5.31 5.98 -14.03
C MET A 164 -3.83 5.80 -14.35
N LYS A 165 -2.98 6.37 -13.49
CA LYS A 165 -1.53 6.37 -13.69
C LYS A 165 -0.93 4.97 -13.61
N ASP A 166 -1.48 4.11 -12.74
CA ASP A 166 -0.99 2.78 -12.45
C ASP A 166 -2.11 1.89 -11.88
N LYS A 167 -1.78 0.59 -11.72
CA LYS A 167 -2.68 -0.44 -11.20
C LYS A 167 -3.18 -0.17 -9.77
N LEU A 168 -2.40 0.54 -8.94
CA LEU A 168 -2.77 0.83 -7.56
C LEU A 168 -3.95 1.81 -7.52
N HIS A 169 -3.91 2.82 -8.38
CA HIS A 169 -5.03 3.74 -8.54
C HIS A 169 -6.26 3.05 -9.16
N CYS A 170 -6.09 2.05 -10.03
CA CYS A 170 -7.22 1.25 -10.50
C CYS A 170 -7.89 0.46 -9.37
N ALA A 171 -7.09 -0.15 -8.49
CA ALA A 171 -7.59 -0.86 -7.30
C ALA A 171 -8.38 0.09 -6.39
N ALA A 172 -7.82 1.25 -6.06
CA ALA A 172 -8.49 2.24 -5.22
C ALA A 172 -9.84 2.72 -5.80
N GLU A 173 -9.96 2.81 -7.12
CA GLU A 173 -11.24 3.16 -7.76
C GLU A 173 -12.22 1.99 -7.79
N CYS A 174 -11.73 0.76 -7.93
CA CYS A 174 -12.58 -0.43 -7.78
C CYS A 174 -13.17 -0.48 -6.37
N GLU A 175 -12.38 -0.22 -5.33
CA GLU A 175 -12.87 -0.23 -3.95
C GLU A 175 -13.94 0.83 -3.68
N LYS A 176 -13.85 1.99 -4.34
CA LYS A 176 -14.85 3.06 -4.24
C LYS A 176 -16.09 2.80 -5.09
N GLU A 177 -15.95 2.04 -6.18
CA GLU A 177 -17.04 1.81 -7.12
C GLU A 177 -17.96 0.69 -6.61
N SER A 178 -19.21 1.07 -6.32
CA SER A 178 -20.21 0.11 -5.83
C SER A 178 -20.42 -1.02 -6.83
N GLY A 179 -20.11 -2.25 -6.40
CA GLY A 179 -20.26 -3.46 -7.19
C GLY A 179 -19.04 -3.84 -8.03
N CYS A 180 -17.94 -3.07 -7.98
CA CYS A 180 -16.69 -3.53 -8.57
C CYS A 180 -16.11 -4.68 -7.72
N MET A 181 -15.71 -5.75 -8.40
CA MET A 181 -15.19 -6.97 -7.78
C MET A 181 -13.77 -7.30 -8.27
N SER A 182 -13.37 -6.82 -9.44
CA SER A 182 -12.03 -7.02 -10.01
C SER A 182 -11.74 -5.93 -11.04
N PHE A 183 -10.53 -5.84 -11.57
CA PHE A 183 -10.23 -4.90 -12.66
C PHE A 183 -9.19 -5.45 -13.64
N ASN A 184 -9.28 -5.00 -14.90
CA ASN A 184 -8.20 -5.13 -15.87
C ASN A 184 -7.36 -3.87 -15.86
N TYR A 185 -6.05 -4.00 -16.05
CA TYR A 185 -5.13 -2.89 -16.27
C TYR A 185 -4.33 -3.08 -17.55
N ARG A 186 -4.27 -2.03 -18.37
CA ARG A 186 -3.43 -1.98 -19.58
C ARG A 186 -3.04 -0.54 -19.90
N ASP A 187 -1.76 -0.21 -19.79
CA ASP A 187 -1.19 1.08 -20.19
C ASP A 187 -2.00 2.31 -19.72
N GLY A 188 -2.32 2.34 -18.43
CA GLY A 188 -3.10 3.42 -17.81
C GLY A 188 -4.61 3.36 -18.00
N LYS A 189 -5.12 2.36 -18.74
CA LYS A 189 -6.55 2.06 -18.82
C LYS A 189 -6.93 1.04 -17.75
N CYS A 190 -7.89 1.37 -16.88
CA CYS A 190 -8.55 0.43 -15.99
C CYS A 190 -9.94 0.07 -16.52
N GLU A 191 -10.23 -1.22 -16.59
CA GLU A 191 -11.59 -1.71 -16.83
C GLU A 191 -12.06 -2.38 -15.54
N LEU A 192 -12.90 -1.67 -14.77
CA LEU A 192 -13.51 -2.18 -13.55
C LEU A 192 -14.58 -3.21 -13.90
N ASN A 193 -14.60 -4.33 -13.19
CA ASN A 193 -15.45 -5.47 -13.48
C ASN A 193 -16.42 -5.77 -12.34
N ALA A 194 -17.63 -6.18 -12.69
CA ALA A 194 -18.68 -6.59 -11.75
C ALA A 194 -18.58 -8.05 -11.30
N GLU A 195 -17.47 -8.73 -11.60
CA GLU A 195 -17.32 -10.16 -11.39
C GLU A 195 -15.85 -10.52 -11.11
N THR A 196 -15.60 -11.68 -10.49
CA THR A 196 -14.26 -12.25 -10.29
C THR A 196 -13.97 -13.38 -11.28
N LYS A 197 -12.76 -13.93 -11.28
CA LYS A 197 -12.42 -15.09 -12.12
C LYS A 197 -13.30 -16.29 -11.77
N ASP A 198 -13.59 -16.49 -10.49
CA ASP A 198 -14.39 -17.61 -9.99
C ASP A 198 -15.87 -17.51 -10.37
N GLY A 199 -16.41 -16.28 -10.51
CA GLY A 199 -17.79 -16.06 -10.92
C GLY A 199 -17.97 -15.97 -12.45
N ALA A 200 -16.91 -15.64 -13.19
CA ALA A 200 -16.95 -15.49 -14.64
C ALA A 200 -16.75 -16.83 -15.37
N SER A 201 -17.35 -16.92 -16.56
CA SER A 201 -17.03 -18.01 -17.50
C SER A 201 -15.59 -17.85 -18.01
N SER A 202 -14.89 -18.96 -18.23
CA SER A 202 -13.57 -18.94 -18.87
C SER A 202 -13.60 -18.30 -20.27
N SER A 203 -14.75 -18.39 -20.96
CA SER A 203 -14.95 -17.74 -22.27
C SER A 203 -15.01 -16.22 -22.20
N SER A 204 -15.25 -15.64 -21.03
CA SER A 204 -15.28 -14.20 -20.81
C SER A 204 -13.90 -13.59 -20.61
N PHE A 205 -12.85 -14.43 -20.59
CA PHE A 205 -11.46 -13.98 -20.63
C PHE A 205 -10.97 -13.89 -22.07
N SER A 206 -10.61 -12.68 -22.48
CA SER A 206 -10.06 -12.39 -23.80
C SER A 206 -8.56 -12.19 -23.72
N GLN A 207 -7.82 -12.85 -24.61
CA GLN A 207 -6.39 -12.56 -24.76
C GLN A 207 -6.20 -11.17 -25.38
N ARG A 208 -5.51 -10.27 -24.67
CA ARG A 208 -5.19 -8.92 -25.10
C ARG A 208 -3.78 -8.58 -24.63
N ASP A 209 -2.89 -8.38 -25.60
CA ASP A 209 -1.47 -8.03 -25.40
C ASP A 209 -1.28 -6.90 -24.38
N GLY A 210 -0.50 -7.15 -23.33
CA GLY A 210 -0.21 -6.22 -22.24
C GLY A 210 -1.32 -6.06 -21.19
N CYS A 211 -2.41 -6.84 -21.27
CA CYS A 211 -3.47 -6.79 -20.29
C CYS A 211 -3.16 -7.65 -19.06
N LEU A 212 -3.40 -7.08 -17.89
CA LEU A 212 -3.24 -7.74 -16.60
C LEU A 212 -4.56 -7.70 -15.83
N TYR A 213 -5.02 -8.84 -15.36
CA TYR A 213 -6.25 -8.98 -14.57
C TYR A 213 -5.94 -9.12 -13.08
N TYR A 214 -6.65 -8.34 -12.25
CA TYR A 214 -6.46 -8.27 -10.80
C TYR A 214 -7.76 -8.51 -10.05
N GLU A 215 -7.71 -9.35 -9.02
CA GLU A 215 -8.83 -9.63 -8.12
C GLU A 215 -8.38 -9.55 -6.64
N PRO A 216 -9.30 -9.32 -5.69
CA PRO A 216 -8.99 -9.33 -4.26
C PRO A 216 -8.33 -10.66 -3.85
N LEU A 217 -7.37 -10.60 -2.91
CA LEU A 217 -6.71 -11.79 -2.35
C LEU A 217 -7.68 -12.80 -1.74
#